data_AF-A0A0R0F2I4-F1
#
_entry.id   AF-A0A0R0F2I4-F1
#
_cell.length_a   1.000
_cell.length_b   1.000
_cell.length_c   1.000
_cell.angle_alpha   90.00
_cell.angle_beta   90.00
_cell.angle_gamma   90.00
#
_symmetry.space_group_name_H-M   'P 1'
#
loop_
_entity.id
_entity.type
_entity.pdbx_description
1 polymer ?
#
loop_
_entity_poly.entity_id
_entity_poly.type
_entity_poly.pdbx_seq_one_letter_code
_entity_poly.pdbx_strand_id
1 'polypeptide(L)' 'MTVPKKRIFIYKKRIWNTLWKKEGYFTTLKAFSSAQSIFTGNSKFFLFKQIQTLEY' A
#
# COMPACT_ATOMS: atom_id res chain seq x y z
N MET A 1 10.02 21.69 -26.68
CA MET A 1 10.12 21.23 -25.28
C MET A 1 10.91 22.26 -24.48
N THR A 2 10.47 22.63 -23.27
CA THR A 2 11.23 23.57 -22.43
C THR A 2 12.26 22.80 -21.62
N VAL A 3 13.54 23.18 -21.76
CA VAL A 3 14.65 22.52 -21.06
C VAL A 3 14.91 23.24 -19.74
N PRO A 4 15.10 22.50 -18.62
CA PRO A 4 15.46 23.13 -17.36
C PRO A 4 16.84 23.78 -17.44
N LYS A 5 16.94 25.07 -17.12
CA LYS A 5 18.21 25.81 -17.14
C LYS A 5 19.18 25.36 -16.03
N LYS A 6 18.65 24.83 -14.93
CA LYS A 6 19.39 24.45 -13.73
C LYS A 6 18.89 23.11 -13.20
N ARG A 7 19.78 22.37 -12.52
CA ARG A 7 19.41 21.15 -11.81
C ARG A 7 18.51 21.46 -10.61
N ILE A 8 17.65 20.51 -10.27
CA ILE A 8 16.82 20.58 -9.06
C ILE A 8 17.70 20.31 -7.84
N PHE A 9 17.48 21.08 -6.76
CA PHE A 9 18.19 20.88 -5.51
C PHE A 9 17.81 19.54 -4.85
N ILE A 10 18.76 18.93 -4.15
CA ILE A 10 18.59 17.60 -3.53
C ILE A 10 17.43 17.56 -2.53
N TYR A 11 17.25 18.58 -1.67
CA TYR A 11 16.06 18.72 -0.80
C TYR A 11 14.76 18.65 -1.60
N LYS A 12 14.65 19.38 -2.71
CA LYS A 12 13.42 19.40 -3.53
C LYS A 12 13.13 18.00 -4.05
N LYS A 13 14.15 17.33 -4.61
CA LYS A 13 14.04 15.94 -5.08
C LYS A 13 13.60 14.98 -3.96
N ARG A 14 14.14 15.14 -2.75
CA ARG A 14 13.76 14.33 -1.57
C ARG A 14 12.30 14.55 -1.17
N ILE A 15 11.82 15.79 -1.14
CA ILE A 15 10.41 16.10 -0.80
C ILE A 15 9.45 15.38 -1.75
N TRP A 16 9.71 15.44 -3.07
CA TRP A 16 8.90 14.73 -4.06
C TRP A 16 8.88 13.22 -3.82
N ASN A 17 10.03 12.61 -3.53
CA ASN A 17 10.11 11.19 -3.23
C ASN A 17 9.38 10.81 -1.94
N THR A 18 9.45 11.64 -0.89
CA THR A 18 8.75 11.41 0.38
C THR A 18 7.24 11.50 0.19
N LEU A 19 6.75 12.47 -0.58
CA LEU A 19 5.33 12.58 -0.93
C LEU A 19 4.85 11.34 -1.69
N TRP A 20 5.61 10.88 -2.68
CA TRP A 20 5.32 9.63 -3.39
C TRP A 20 5.26 8.40 -2.48
N LYS A 21 6.15 8.30 -1.48
CA LYS A 21 6.15 7.20 -0.51
C LYS A 21 5.00 7.28 0.50
N LYS A 22 4.46 8.48 0.76
CA LYS A 22 3.39 8.70 1.73
C LYS A 22 2.09 7.97 1.33
N GLU A 23 1.78 7.93 0.05
CA GLU A 23 0.62 7.19 -0.48
C GLU A 23 0.73 5.68 -0.20
N GLY A 24 1.94 5.13 -0.27
CA GLY A 24 2.22 3.74 0.08
C GLY A 24 1.88 3.42 1.54
N TYR A 25 2.25 4.32 2.47
CA TYR A 25 1.95 4.16 3.89
C TYR A 25 0.45 4.12 4.19
N PHE A 26 -0.35 4.95 3.53
CA PHE A 26 -1.80 4.90 3.71
C PHE A 26 -2.43 3.64 3.12
N THR A 27 -1.86 3.12 2.03
CA THR A 27 -2.31 1.87 1.41
C THR A 27 -2.01 0.67 2.31
N THR A 28 -0.82 0.62 2.93
CA THR A 28 -0.47 -0.47 3.87
C THR A 28 -1.33 -0.45 5.13
N LEU A 29 -1.62 0.72 5.70
CA LEU A 29 -2.50 0.85 6.87
C LEU A 29 -3.92 0.32 6.58
N LYS A 30 -4.51 0.72 5.44
CA LYS A 30 -5.84 0.23 5.02
C LYS A 30 -5.84 -1.28 4.80
N ALA A 31 -4.83 -1.81 4.10
CA ALA A 31 -4.68 -3.25 3.86
C ALA A 31 -4.53 -4.04 5.18
N PHE A 32 -3.75 -3.53 6.13
CA PHE A 32 -3.56 -4.17 7.44
C PHE A 32 -4.86 -4.24 8.25
N SER A 33 -5.62 -3.14 8.32
CA SER A 33 -6.93 -3.13 9.00
C SER A 33 -7.92 -4.11 8.36
N SER A 34 -7.89 -4.23 7.03
CA SER A 34 -8.73 -5.16 6.28
C SER A 34 -8.33 -6.62 6.54
N ALA A 35 -7.03 -6.92 6.51
CA ALA A 35 -6.50 -8.25 6.78
C ALA A 35 -6.87 -8.75 8.19
N GLN A 36 -6.83 -7.89 9.21
CA GLN A 36 -7.30 -8.24 10.57
C GLN A 36 -8.80 -8.59 10.61
N SER A 37 -9.62 -7.85 9.87
CA SER A 37 -11.06 -8.11 9.78
C SER A 37 -11.37 -9.46 9.12
N ILE A 38 -10.54 -9.87 8.15
CA ILE A 38 -10.61 -11.18 7.50
C ILE A 38 -10.11 -12.28 8.45
N PHE A 39 -8.98 -12.05 9.13
CA PHE A 39 -8.35 -13.04 10.02
C PHE A 39 -9.24 -13.48 11.19
N THR A 40 -10.05 -12.56 11.73
CA THR A 40 -10.96 -12.88 12.85
C THR A 40 -12.17 -13.74 12.44
N GLY A 41 -12.47 -13.89 11.14
CA GLY A 41 -13.54 -14.76 10.64
C GLY A 41 -14.99 -14.40 11.04
N ASN A 42 -15.18 -13.38 11.89
CA ASN A 42 -16.48 -12.99 12.44
C ASN A 42 -17.22 -11.95 11.59
N SER A 43 -16.60 -11.44 10.52
CA SER A 43 -17.16 -10.37 9.68
C SER A 43 -18.15 -10.94 8.65
N LYS A 44 -19.43 -10.57 8.77
CA LYS A 44 -20.50 -11.02 7.85
C LYS A 44 -20.30 -10.62 6.39
N PHE A 45 -19.47 -9.60 6.14
CA PHE A 45 -19.24 -9.04 4.81
C PHE A 45 -18.12 -9.74 4.02
N PHE A 46 -17.18 -10.43 4.69
CA PHE A 46 -16.05 -11.07 4.03
C PHE A 46 -16.25 -12.60 4.03
N LEU A 47 -16.46 -13.17 2.84
CA LEU A 47 -16.54 -14.62 2.65
C LEU A 47 -15.15 -15.17 2.31
N PHE A 48 -14.60 -16.04 3.15
CA PHE A 48 -13.40 -16.81 2.84
C PHE A 48 -13.78 -18.20 2.33
N LYS A 49 -13.19 -18.63 1.21
CA LYS A 49 -13.27 -20.02 0.76
C LYS A 49 -12.11 -20.78 1.40
N GLN A 50 -12.40 -21.62 2.39
CA GLN A 50 -11.42 -22.58 2.89
C GLN A 50 -11.10 -23.56 1.74
N ILE A 51 -9.94 -23.39 1.12
CA ILE A 51 -9.40 -24.39 0.20
C ILE A 51 -8.93 -25.53 1.10
N GLN A 52 -9.66 -26.66 1.07
CA GLN A 52 -9.13 -27.90 1.61
C GLN A 52 -7.96 -28.28 0.72
N THR A 53 -6.75 -28.08 1.21
CA THR A 53 -5.57 -28.66 0.61
C THR A 53 -5.68 -30.17 0.80
N LEU A 54 -6.00 -30.90 -0.27
CA LEU A 54 -5.77 -32.33 -0.29
C LEU A 54 -4.25 -32.50 -0.31
N GLU A 55 -3.68 -32.78 0.86
CA GLU A 55 -2.33 -33.30 0.97
C GLU A 55 -2.33 -34.67 0.27
N TYR A 56 -1.56 -34.76 -0.83
CA TYR A 56 -1.11 -36.02 -1.40
C TYR A 56 0.24 -36.40 -0.80
#